data_AF-A0A3B8YMK0-F1
#
_entry.id   AF-A0A3B8YMK0-F1
#
_cell.length_a   1.000
_cell.length_b   1.000
_cell.length_c   1.000
_cell.angle_alpha   90.00
_cell.angle_beta   90.00
_cell.angle_gamma   90.00
#
_symmetry.space_group_name_H-M   'P 1'
#
loop_
_entity.id
_entity.type
_entity.pdbx_description
1 polymer ?
#
loop_
_entity_poly.entity_id
_entity_poly.type
_entity_poly.pdbx_seq_one_letter_code
_entity_poly.pdbx_strand_id
1 'polypeptide(L)'
;MRKIRNTAVLFILLTSCSISYKFSGASIDYNLTKTLQLGTFVNQAPLVYPPLESRFNEALKDMFTRNTRLQFVNQNGDMEIEGEIVGYEL
;
A
#
# COMPACT_ATOMS: atom_id res chain seq x y z
N MET A 1 -18.04 37.28 -37.63
CA MET A 1 -18.39 35.92 -37.14
C MET A 1 -17.21 34.95 -36.94
N ARG A 2 -16.00 35.19 -37.49
CA ARG A 2 -14.85 34.25 -37.37
C ARG A 2 -14.21 34.17 -35.96
N LYS A 3 -14.26 35.25 -35.17
CA LYS A 3 -13.62 35.33 -33.82
C LYS A 3 -14.34 34.46 -32.76
N ILE A 4 -15.68 34.42 -32.80
CA ILE A 4 -16.52 33.64 -31.87
C ILE A 4 -16.25 32.13 -31.99
N ARG A 5 -15.99 31.64 -33.21
CA ARG A 5 -15.66 30.22 -33.44
C ARG A 5 -14.33 29.82 -32.80
N ASN A 6 -13.33 30.70 -32.79
CA ASN A 6 -12.01 30.42 -32.19
C ASN A 6 -12.03 30.45 -30.65
N THR A 7 -12.83 31.34 -30.05
CA THR A 7 -12.97 31.42 -28.58
C THR A 7 -13.71 30.21 -28.01
N ALA A 8 -14.69 29.65 -28.74
CA ALA A 8 -15.43 28.46 -28.32
C ALA A 8 -14.55 27.20 -28.29
N VAL A 9 -13.61 27.06 -29.21
CA VAL A 9 -12.66 25.92 -29.25
C VAL A 9 -11.70 25.94 -28.05
N LEU A 10 -11.31 27.12 -27.58
CA LEU A 10 -10.44 27.27 -26.40
C LEU A 10 -11.13 26.82 -25.10
N PHE A 11 -12.46 27.00 -24.99
CA PHE A 11 -13.22 26.58 -23.81
C PHE A 11 -13.43 25.07 -23.71
N ILE A 12 -13.48 24.36 -24.85
CA ILE A 12 -13.64 22.91 -24.91
C ILE A 12 -12.34 22.18 -24.52
N LEU A 13 -11.18 22.78 -24.79
CA LEU A 13 -9.87 22.22 -24.41
C LEU A 13 -9.61 22.31 -22.89
N LEU A 14 -10.27 23.22 -22.18
CA LEU A 14 -10.11 23.39 -20.74
C LEU A 14 -10.94 22.39 -19.92
N THR A 15 -11.97 21.76 -20.51
CA THR A 15 -12.83 20.78 -19.83
C THR A 15 -12.42 19.34 -20.06
N SER A 16 -11.51 19.05 -21.00
CA SER A 16 -11.07 17.69 -21.32
C SER A 16 -9.99 17.13 -20.38
N CYS A 17 -9.37 17.97 -19.54
CA CYS A 17 -8.43 17.50 -18.54
C CYS A 17 -9.20 17.15 -17.26
N SER A 18 -9.82 15.97 -17.23
CA SER A 18 -10.28 15.38 -15.97
C SER A 18 -9.04 15.01 -15.16
N ILE A 19 -8.57 15.95 -14.35
CA ILE A 19 -7.48 15.74 -13.40
C ILE A 19 -8.00 14.73 -12.36
N SER A 20 -7.84 13.45 -12.66
CA SER A 20 -8.14 12.35 -11.75
C SER A 20 -6.91 12.14 -10.88
N TYR A 21 -6.76 12.99 -9.86
CA TYR A 21 -5.79 12.74 -8.79
C TYR A 21 -6.29 11.56 -7.95
N LYS A 22 -5.95 10.34 -8.34
CA LYS A 22 -6.05 9.16 -7.47
C LYS A 22 -4.81 9.11 -6.61
N PHE A 23 -4.87 9.72 -5.42
CA PHE A 23 -3.88 9.54 -4.34
C PHE A 23 -3.95 8.11 -3.74
N SER A 24 -3.94 7.07 -4.57
CA SER A 24 -4.04 5.68 -4.13
C SER A 24 -2.75 4.98 -4.53
N GLY A 25 -1.74 5.09 -3.67
CA GLY A 25 -0.46 4.36 -3.81
C GLY A 25 -0.58 2.85 -3.59
N ALA A 26 -1.77 2.34 -3.26
CA ALA A 26 -2.07 0.92 -3.19
C ALA A 26 -3.51 0.67 -3.65
N SER A 27 -3.68 -0.05 -4.75
CA SER A 27 -4.99 -0.49 -5.26
C SER A 27 -5.39 -1.82 -4.62
N ILE A 28 -5.64 -1.81 -3.31
CA ILE A 28 -6.24 -2.96 -2.64
C ILE A 28 -7.74 -2.89 -2.88
N ASP A 29 -8.31 -3.87 -3.57
CA ASP A 29 -9.76 -4.00 -3.67
C ASP A 29 -10.32 -4.57 -2.38
N TYR A 30 -10.74 -3.68 -1.47
CA TYR A 30 -11.33 -4.05 -0.19
C TYR A 30 -12.69 -4.77 -0.32
N ASN A 31 -13.27 -4.90 -1.51
CA ASN A 31 -14.43 -5.77 -1.71
C ASN A 31 -14.03 -7.25 -1.76
N LEU A 32 -12.83 -7.53 -2.26
CA LEU A 32 -12.29 -8.88 -2.46
C LEU A 32 -11.31 -9.28 -1.37
N THR A 33 -10.51 -8.35 -0.84
CA THR A 33 -9.46 -8.60 0.14
C THR A 33 -9.72 -7.77 1.38
N LYS A 34 -10.32 -8.38 2.40
CA LYS A 34 -10.74 -7.71 3.66
C LYS A 34 -9.86 -8.10 4.83
N THR A 35 -9.28 -9.29 4.77
CA THR A 35 -8.51 -9.90 5.85
C THR A 35 -7.07 -10.12 5.45
N LEU A 36 -6.17 -9.95 6.40
CA LEU A 36 -4.73 -10.14 6.25
C LEU A 36 -4.26 -11.15 7.31
N GLN A 37 -3.61 -12.20 6.87
CA GLN A 37 -2.86 -13.11 7.71
C GLN A 37 -1.39 -12.73 7.66
N LEU A 38 -0.82 -12.38 8.81
CA LEU A 38 0.58 -11.98 8.93
C LEU A 38 1.34 -13.02 9.74
N GLY A 39 2.23 -13.74 9.09
CA GLY A 39 3.19 -14.64 9.73
C GLY A 39 4.23 -13.87 10.53
N THR A 40 4.85 -14.55 11.51
CA THR A 40 5.96 -13.96 12.28
C THR A 40 7.25 -14.10 11.48
N PHE A 41 7.95 -12.98 11.28
CA PHE A 41 9.23 -12.95 10.60
C PHE A 41 10.33 -13.24 11.61
N VAL A 42 10.92 -14.43 11.54
CA VAL A 42 11.99 -14.87 12.44
C VAL A 42 13.36 -14.34 11.97
N ASN A 43 14.27 -14.06 12.92
CA ASN A 43 15.62 -13.66 12.57
C ASN A 43 16.53 -14.87 12.24
N GLN A 44 16.89 -15.02 10.97
CA GLN A 44 17.86 -16.00 10.45
C GLN A 44 19.20 -15.37 10.07
N ALA A 45 19.43 -14.09 10.41
CA ALA A 45 20.66 -13.39 10.07
C ALA A 45 21.87 -13.94 10.86
N PRO A 46 23.08 -13.97 10.26
CA PRO A 46 24.29 -14.40 10.97
C PRO A 46 24.67 -13.50 12.15
N LEU A 47 24.37 -12.19 12.03
CA LEU A 47 24.51 -11.23 13.13
C LEU A 47 23.21 -11.30 13.93
N VAL A 48 23.26 -11.68 15.21
CA VAL A 48 22.05 -11.80 16.03
C VAL A 48 21.88 -10.53 16.86
N TYR A 49 20.94 -9.67 16.47
CA TYR A 49 20.46 -8.56 17.28
C TYR A 49 19.07 -8.92 17.85
N PRO A 50 18.96 -9.24 19.16
CA PRO A 50 17.74 -9.76 19.75
C PRO A 50 16.47 -8.91 19.56
N PRO A 51 16.51 -7.57 19.63
CA PRO A 51 15.29 -6.77 19.48
C PRO A 51 14.91 -6.51 18.02
N LEU A 52 15.75 -6.90 17.02
CA LEU A 52 15.46 -6.68 15.61
C LEU A 52 14.15 -7.33 15.20
N GLU A 53 13.98 -8.59 15.56
CA GLU A 53 12.81 -9.41 15.22
C GLU A 53 11.53 -8.74 15.72
N SER A 54 11.50 -8.39 17.00
CA SER A 54 10.35 -7.73 17.61
C SER A 54 10.04 -6.39 16.94
N ARG A 55 11.06 -5.55 16.74
CA ARG A 55 10.90 -4.23 16.10
C ARG A 55 10.40 -4.33 14.66
N PHE A 56 10.91 -5.30 13.90
CA PHE A 56 10.49 -5.53 12.54
C PHE A 56 9.03 -5.97 12.47
N ASN A 57 8.63 -6.98 13.26
CA ASN A 57 7.26 -7.47 13.30
C ASN A 57 6.27 -6.40 13.79
N GLU A 58 6.63 -5.62 14.81
CA GLU A 58 5.85 -4.48 15.28
C GLU A 58 5.69 -3.43 14.17
N ALA A 59 6.79 -3.00 13.54
CA ALA A 59 6.78 -1.98 12.50
C ALA A 59 5.98 -2.42 11.25
N LEU A 60 6.08 -3.71 10.89
CA LEU A 60 5.34 -4.31 9.79
C LEU A 60 3.84 -4.27 10.07
N LYS A 61 3.42 -4.75 11.25
CA LYS A 61 2.01 -4.69 11.69
C LYS A 61 1.48 -3.26 11.71
N ASP A 62 2.29 -2.34 12.20
CA ASP A 62 2.00 -0.91 12.24
C ASP A 62 1.83 -0.31 10.84
N MET A 63 2.68 -0.70 9.89
CA MET A 63 2.59 -0.24 8.50
C MET A 63 1.26 -0.65 7.86
N PHE A 64 0.85 -1.91 8.04
CA PHE A 64 -0.42 -2.41 7.51
C PHE A 64 -1.62 -1.75 8.20
N THR A 65 -1.55 -1.54 9.51
CA THR A 65 -2.59 -0.87 10.30
C THR A 65 -2.77 0.60 9.87
N ARG A 66 -1.68 1.30 9.55
CA ARG A 66 -1.72 2.72 9.14
C ARG A 66 -2.13 2.94 7.69
N ASN A 67 -1.73 2.04 6.79
CA ASN A 67 -1.89 2.25 5.35
C ASN A 67 -3.07 1.47 4.75
N THR A 68 -3.63 0.49 5.47
CA THR A 68 -4.72 -0.35 4.98
C THR A 68 -5.85 -0.46 5.98
N ARG A 69 -7.04 -0.87 5.53
CA ARG A 69 -8.19 -1.18 6.38
C ARG A 69 -8.36 -2.68 6.60
N LEU A 70 -7.33 -3.46 6.31
CA LEU A 70 -7.38 -4.91 6.41
C LEU A 70 -7.49 -5.34 7.87
N GLN A 71 -8.29 -6.36 8.13
CA GLN A 71 -8.42 -6.96 9.46
C GLN A 71 -7.43 -8.11 9.61
N PHE A 72 -6.64 -8.09 10.68
CA PHE A 72 -5.72 -9.19 10.96
C PHE A 72 -6.47 -10.44 11.40
N VAL A 73 -6.21 -11.57 10.74
CA VAL A 73 -6.76 -12.88 11.10
C VAL A 73 -5.62 -13.88 11.28
N ASN A 74 -5.83 -14.87 12.16
CA ASN A 74 -4.81 -15.89 12.44
C ASN A 74 -4.77 -17.01 11.39
N GLN A 75 -5.88 -17.23 10.67
CA GLN A 75 -6.03 -18.30 9.68
C GLN A 75 -7.05 -17.88 8.61
N ASN A 76 -6.89 -18.40 7.39
CA ASN A 76 -7.78 -18.17 6.25
C ASN A 76 -7.93 -16.67 5.90
N GLY A 77 -6.83 -15.92 5.92
CA GLY A 77 -6.82 -14.55 5.41
C GLY A 77 -6.98 -14.52 3.89
N ASP A 78 -7.67 -13.50 3.38
CA ASP A 78 -7.76 -13.24 1.94
C ASP A 78 -6.39 -12.91 1.32
N MET A 79 -5.47 -12.43 2.16
CA MET A 79 -4.07 -12.16 1.84
C MET A 79 -3.19 -12.74 2.95
N GLU A 80 -2.13 -13.43 2.57
CA GLU A 80 -1.17 -14.04 3.49
C GLU A 80 0.24 -13.50 3.20
N ILE A 81 0.95 -13.11 4.27
CA ILE A 81 2.30 -12.56 4.20
C ILE A 81 3.18 -13.31 5.18
N GLU A 82 4.23 -13.95 4.65
CA GLU A 82 5.21 -14.71 5.42
C GLU A 82 6.62 -14.40 4.93
N GLY A 83 7.62 -14.63 5.78
CA GLY A 83 9.02 -14.46 5.42
C GLY A 83 9.95 -14.54 6.62
N GLU A 84 11.23 -14.29 6.37
CA GLU A 84 12.31 -14.36 7.36
C GLU A 84 13.33 -13.25 7.13
N ILE A 85 14.04 -12.87 8.19
CA ILE A 85 15.11 -11.86 8.12
C ILE A 85 16.43 -12.59 7.85
N VAL A 86 16.94 -12.51 6.62
CA VAL A 86 18.18 -13.19 6.20
C VAL A 86 19.45 -12.39 6.46
N GLY A 87 19.32 -11.08 6.70
CA GLY A 87 20.45 -10.17 6.91
C GLY A 87 19.99 -8.74 7.16
N TYR A 88 20.85 -7.94 7.81
CA TYR A 88 20.66 -6.51 8.02
C TYR A 88 22.01 -5.80 8.14
N GLU A 89 22.02 -4.49 7.86
CA GLU A 89 23.17 -3.61 7.98
C GLU A 89 22.89 -2.54 9.06
N LEU A 90 23.94 -1.99 9.68
CA LEU A 90 23.86 -1.01 10.77
C LEU A 90 24.14 0.42 10.28
#